data_AF-A0A6J8B5K7-F1
#
_entry.id   AF-A0A6J8B5K7-F1
#
_cell.length_a   1.000
_cell.length_b   1.000
_cell.length_c   1.000
_cell.angle_alpha   90.00
_cell.angle_beta   90.00
_cell.angle_gamma   90.00
#
_symmetry.space_group_name_H-M   'P 1'
#
loop_
_entity.id
_entity.type
_entity.pdbx_description
1 polymer ?
#
loop_
_entity_poly.entity_id
_entity_poly.type
_entity_poly.pdbx_seq_one_letter_code
_entity_poly.pdbx_strand_id
1 'polypeptide(L)'
;MGFSELKLTRLQSVRGITMAMQTFGNQRTEPNPYELPVGKEYNIFIACCGLDSRRGKWLMEQLESRYPFLCVYHERDFRPGAMIVDNMREYMDKSVKVLLLLSNGFFQSYYCKLEETFAISLSDEAGQNCIIPVLLEEVPLPPVLRHMTHIDA
;
A
#
# COMPACT_ATOMS: atom_id res chain seq x y z
N MET A 1 13.02 -4.47 29.37
CA MET A 1 13.70 -5.29 28.34
C MET A 1 12.84 -5.23 27.10
N GLY A 2 12.89 -4.17 26.30
CA GLY A 2 13.99 -3.87 25.39
C GLY A 2 13.51 -4.16 23.96
N PHE A 3 12.39 -3.55 23.54
CA PHE A 3 11.97 -3.58 22.15
C PHE A 3 12.86 -2.59 21.41
N SER A 4 13.80 -3.13 20.64
CA SER A 4 14.69 -2.37 19.78
C SER A 4 13.86 -1.50 18.84
N GLU A 5 13.97 -0.19 19.02
CA GLU A 5 13.75 0.81 17.98
C GLU A 5 14.50 0.35 16.72
N LEU A 6 13.74 -0.17 15.75
CA LEU A 6 14.22 -0.25 14.38
C LEU A 6 14.44 1.20 13.94
N LYS A 7 15.73 1.60 13.90
CA LYS A 7 16.17 2.90 13.40
C LYS A 7 15.48 3.16 12.06
N LEU A 8 14.57 4.14 12.07
CA LEU A 8 14.02 4.81 10.89
C LEU A 8 15.17 5.13 9.95
N THR A 9 15.37 4.28 8.96
CA THR A 9 16.26 4.61 7.85
C THR A 9 15.42 5.46 6.92
N ARG A 10 15.94 6.62 6.51
CA ARG A 10 15.27 7.48 5.54
C ARG A 10 15.14 6.71 4.22
N LEU A 11 13.93 6.47 3.76
CA LEU A 11 13.63 5.55 2.65
C LEU A 11 13.21 6.30 1.38
N GLN A 12 13.94 7.36 1.02
CA GLN A 12 13.71 8.22 -0.17
C GLN A 12 13.92 7.52 -1.54
N SER A 13 13.75 6.19 -1.61
CA SER A 13 13.99 5.41 -2.82
C SER A 13 13.12 4.15 -2.86
N VAL A 14 12.85 3.64 -4.06
CA VAL A 14 12.14 2.36 -4.29
C VAL A 14 12.74 1.20 -3.47
N ARG A 15 14.05 1.25 -3.17
CA ARG A 15 14.71 0.29 -2.25
C ARG A 15 14.11 0.30 -0.86
N GLY A 16 13.68 1.45 -0.36
CA GLY A 16 13.02 1.58 0.92
C GLY A 16 11.64 0.96 0.96
N ILE A 17 10.84 1.20 -0.08
CA ILE A 17 9.54 0.53 -0.23
C ILE A 17 9.72 -0.98 -0.27
N THR A 18 10.72 -1.46 -1.01
CA THR A 18 11.07 -2.88 -1.06
C THR A 18 11.52 -3.41 0.30
N MET A 19 12.41 -2.70 1.01
CA MET A 19 12.87 -3.12 2.33
C MET A 19 11.75 -3.10 3.35
N ALA A 20 10.80 -2.16 3.29
CA ALA A 20 9.62 -2.18 4.14
C ALA A 20 8.78 -3.42 3.82
N MET A 21 8.47 -3.68 2.54
CA MET A 21 7.77 -4.90 2.11
C MET A 21 8.46 -6.18 2.60
N GLN A 22 9.80 -6.21 2.62
CA GLN A 22 10.60 -7.33 3.13
C GLN A 22 10.69 -7.37 4.67
N THR A 23 10.73 -6.22 5.36
CA THR A 23 10.84 -6.10 6.82
C THR A 23 9.51 -6.40 7.51
N PHE A 24 8.38 -6.04 6.88
CA PHE A 24 7.06 -6.55 7.26
C PHE A 24 6.97 -8.09 7.16
N GLY A 25 7.86 -8.73 6.39
CA GLY A 25 7.98 -10.18 6.26
C GLY A 25 8.93 -10.86 7.27
N ASN A 26 9.44 -10.15 8.29
CA ASN A 26 10.44 -10.71 9.21
C ASN A 26 9.87 -11.32 10.51
N GLN A 27 8.57 -11.64 10.54
CA GLN A 27 8.04 -12.62 11.48
C GLN A 27 8.25 -14.01 10.88
N ARG A 28 9.14 -14.77 11.50
CA ARG A 28 9.70 -16.05 11.05
C ARG A 28 8.60 -16.97 10.46
N THR A 29 8.70 -17.26 9.16
CA THR A 29 7.88 -18.14 8.28
C THR A 29 6.79 -17.48 7.40
N GLU A 30 7.01 -16.29 6.85
CA GLU A 30 6.16 -15.80 5.74
C GLU A 30 6.65 -16.33 4.37
N PRO A 31 5.74 -16.69 3.45
CA PRO A 31 6.07 -17.13 2.09
C PRO A 31 6.80 -16.04 1.30
N ASN A 32 7.44 -16.44 0.20
CA ASN A 32 8.14 -15.54 -0.72
C ASN A 32 7.24 -14.33 -1.07
N PRO A 33 7.69 -13.06 -0.91
CA PRO A 33 6.84 -11.88 -1.13
C PRO A 33 6.33 -11.75 -2.57
N TYR A 34 6.93 -12.50 -3.50
CA TYR A 34 6.51 -12.59 -4.89
C TYR A 34 5.46 -13.69 -5.13
N GLU A 35 5.33 -14.65 -4.21
CA GLU A 35 4.35 -15.72 -4.29
C GLU A 35 3.01 -15.23 -3.73
N LEU A 36 1.96 -15.43 -4.52
CA LEU A 36 0.62 -14.99 -4.14
C LEU A 36 -0.05 -16.07 -3.27
N PRO A 37 -0.55 -15.72 -2.07
CA PRO A 37 -1.38 -16.62 -1.29
C PRO A 37 -2.62 -17.07 -2.06
N VAL A 38 -3.20 -18.21 -1.67
CA VAL A 38 -4.45 -18.71 -2.25
C VAL A 38 -5.53 -17.64 -2.15
N GLY A 39 -6.18 -17.35 -3.28
CA GLY A 39 -7.23 -16.33 -3.39
C GLY A 39 -6.72 -14.90 -3.63
N LYS A 40 -5.40 -14.68 -3.70
CA LYS A 40 -4.80 -13.40 -4.10
C LYS A 40 -4.33 -13.47 -5.56
N GLU A 41 -4.55 -12.39 -6.29
CA GLU A 41 -4.16 -12.23 -7.70
C GLU A 41 -3.08 -11.15 -7.88
N TYR A 42 -2.92 -10.26 -6.89
CA TYR A 42 -2.01 -9.11 -6.97
C TYR A 42 -1.20 -8.97 -5.68
N ASN A 43 0.04 -8.50 -5.79
CA ASN A 43 0.87 -8.24 -4.62
C ASN A 43 0.44 -6.94 -3.93
N ILE A 44 0.10 -5.90 -4.70
CA ILE A 44 -0.11 -4.55 -4.17
C ILE A 44 -1.28 -3.84 -4.86
N PHE A 45 -2.23 -3.34 -4.10
CA PHE A 45 -3.14 -2.28 -4.53
C PHE A 45 -2.56 -0.91 -4.18
N ILE A 46 -2.51 0.03 -5.12
CA ILE A 46 -1.96 1.38 -4.88
C ILE A 46 -3.10 2.40 -4.76
N ALA A 47 -3.34 2.85 -3.53
CA ALA A 47 -4.28 3.91 -3.21
C ALA A 47 -3.58 5.27 -3.33
N CYS A 48 -4.05 6.11 -4.25
CA CYS A 48 -3.40 7.37 -4.60
C CYS A 48 -4.45 8.36 -5.09
N CYS A 49 -4.36 9.61 -4.65
CA CYS A 49 -5.27 10.64 -5.15
C CYS A 49 -4.94 11.04 -6.59
N GLY A 50 -5.92 11.57 -7.31
CA GLY A 50 -5.74 12.00 -8.70
C GLY A 50 -4.70 13.12 -8.89
N LEU A 51 -4.51 13.98 -7.87
CA LEU A 51 -3.48 15.03 -7.90
C LEU A 51 -2.05 14.44 -7.88
N ASP A 52 -1.90 13.25 -7.31
CA ASP A 52 -0.63 12.51 -7.22
C ASP A 52 -0.49 11.41 -8.28
N SER A 53 -1.41 11.36 -9.25
CA SER A 53 -1.50 10.28 -10.24
C SER A 53 -0.18 9.99 -10.95
N ARG A 54 0.54 11.04 -11.35
CA ARG A 54 1.87 10.91 -11.98
C ARG A 54 2.89 10.21 -11.07
N ARG A 55 2.89 10.51 -9.77
CA ARG A 55 3.79 9.89 -8.78
C ARG A 55 3.38 8.44 -8.51
N GLY A 56 2.08 8.18 -8.38
CA GLY A 56 1.52 6.84 -8.20
C GLY A 56 1.84 5.91 -9.37
N LYS A 57 1.61 6.37 -10.60
CA LYS A 57 1.93 5.63 -11.82
C LYS A 57 3.43 5.35 -11.95
N TRP A 58 4.28 6.36 -11.72
CA TRP A 58 5.73 6.17 -11.74
C TRP A 58 6.17 5.11 -10.72
N LEU A 59 5.63 5.16 -9.50
CA LEU A 59 5.98 4.20 -8.46
C LEU A 59 5.56 2.77 -8.82
N MET A 60 4.35 2.60 -9.33
CA MET A 60 3.87 1.32 -9.86
C MET A 60 4.84 0.74 -10.90
N GLU A 61 5.20 1.53 -11.91
CA GLU A 61 6.16 1.13 -12.96
C GLU A 61 7.54 0.78 -12.38
N GLN A 62 8.00 1.49 -11.36
CA GLN A 62 9.27 1.17 -10.69
C GLN A 62 9.21 -0.13 -9.88
N LEU A 63 8.08 -0.44 -9.25
CA LEU A 63 7.88 -1.68 -8.51
C LEU A 63 7.85 -2.88 -9.45
N GLU A 64 7.04 -2.81 -10.51
CA GLU A 64 6.87 -3.89 -11.49
C GLU A 64 8.13 -4.10 -12.37
N SER A 65 8.94 -3.05 -12.60
CA SER A 65 10.18 -3.19 -13.40
C SER A 65 11.36 -3.77 -12.62
N ARG A 66 11.39 -3.59 -11.30
CA ARG A 66 12.52 -4.03 -10.45
C ARG A 66 12.24 -5.35 -9.76
N TYR A 67 10.97 -5.71 -9.62
CA TYR A 67 10.51 -6.88 -8.88
C TYR A 67 9.37 -7.55 -9.65
N PRO A 68 9.17 -8.86 -9.52
CA PRO A 68 8.04 -9.58 -10.12
C PRO A 68 6.75 -9.32 -9.33
N PHE A 69 6.48 -8.06 -8.97
CA PHE A 69 5.23 -7.67 -8.35
C PHE A 69 4.17 -7.43 -9.42
N LEU A 70 2.94 -7.83 -9.10
CA LEU A 70 1.74 -7.46 -9.81
C LEU A 70 1.04 -6.36 -9.00
N CYS A 71 1.03 -5.16 -9.54
CA CYS A 71 0.37 -4.03 -8.90
C CYS A 71 -1.02 -3.81 -9.50
N VAL A 72 -1.91 -3.19 -8.73
CA VAL A 72 -3.17 -2.64 -9.22
C VAL A 72 -3.17 -1.13 -9.04
N TYR A 73 -3.54 -0.43 -10.10
CA TYR A 73 -3.70 1.01 -10.12
C TYR A 73 -4.99 1.42 -10.84
N HIS A 74 -5.79 2.26 -10.20
CA HIS A 74 -7.17 2.52 -10.61
C HIS A 74 -7.31 3.06 -12.05
N GLU A 75 -6.40 3.93 -12.52
CA GLU A 75 -6.46 4.45 -13.90
C GLU A 75 -6.13 3.40 -14.97
N ARG A 76 -5.40 2.34 -14.60
CA ARG A 76 -4.95 1.27 -15.52
C ARG A 76 -5.90 0.07 -15.50
N ASP A 77 -6.31 -0.34 -14.31
CA ASP A 77 -6.82 -1.69 -14.09
C ASP A 77 -8.33 -1.74 -13.80
N PHE A 78 -8.96 -0.63 -13.40
CA PHE A 78 -10.40 -0.65 -13.10
C PHE A 78 -11.21 -0.96 -14.35
N ARG A 79 -12.19 -1.85 -14.20
CA ARG A 79 -13.03 -2.29 -15.33
C ARG A 79 -13.94 -1.14 -15.76
N PRO A 80 -13.86 -0.69 -17.03
CA PRO A 80 -14.77 0.32 -17.55
C PRO A 80 -16.22 -0.14 -17.45
N GLY A 81 -17.11 0.76 -17.03
CA GLY A 81 -18.54 0.48 -16.89
C GLY A 81 -18.96 -0.18 -15.58
N ALA A 82 -18.02 -0.62 -14.72
CA ALA A 82 -18.30 -1.03 -13.35
C ALA A 82 -18.26 0.17 -12.39
N MET A 83 -18.94 0.06 -11.24
CA MET A 83 -18.89 1.08 -10.20
C MET A 83 -17.49 1.19 -9.62
N ILE A 84 -16.99 2.41 -9.41
CA ILE A 84 -15.64 2.67 -8.89
C ILE A 84 -15.42 1.99 -7.53
N VAL A 85 -16.44 2.03 -6.66
CA VAL A 85 -16.38 1.42 -5.32
C VAL A 85 -16.32 -0.11 -5.38
N ASP A 86 -17.01 -0.73 -6.34
CA ASP A 86 -16.99 -2.18 -6.53
C ASP A 86 -15.63 -2.64 -7.09
N ASN A 87 -15.11 -1.92 -8.08
CA ASN A 87 -13.74 -2.12 -8.56
C ASN A 87 -12.74 -2.02 -7.40
N MET A 88 -12.83 -0.96 -6.61
CA MET A 88 -11.94 -0.73 -5.47
C MET A 88 -11.94 -1.91 -4.50
N ARG A 89 -13.12 -2.38 -4.06
CA ARG A 89 -13.22 -3.51 -3.13
C ARG A 89 -12.69 -4.80 -3.75
N GLU A 90 -13.12 -5.12 -4.97
CA GLU A 90 -12.70 -6.36 -5.64
C GLU A 90 -11.17 -6.44 -5.78
N TYR A 91 -10.54 -5.35 -6.25
CA TYR A 91 -9.10 -5.34 -6.45
C TYR A 91 -8.31 -5.29 -5.13
N MET A 92 -8.83 -4.65 -4.07
CA MET A 92 -8.21 -4.72 -2.74
C MET A 92 -8.30 -6.12 -2.14
N ASP A 93 -9.46 -6.77 -2.22
CA ASP A 93 -9.65 -8.13 -1.70
C ASP A 93 -8.73 -9.14 -2.39
N LYS A 94 -8.43 -8.91 -3.68
CA LYS A 94 -7.50 -9.73 -4.46
C LYS A 94 -6.02 -9.34 -4.28
N SER A 95 -5.73 -8.27 -3.54
CA SER A 95 -4.37 -7.79 -3.29
C SER A 95 -3.83 -8.26 -1.95
N VAL A 96 -2.53 -8.58 -1.88
CA VAL A 96 -1.87 -8.99 -0.62
C VAL A 96 -1.70 -7.80 0.32
N LYS A 97 -1.23 -6.66 -0.22
CA LYS A 97 -1.03 -5.41 0.52
C LYS A 97 -1.73 -4.24 -0.15
N VAL A 98 -2.05 -3.21 0.63
CA VAL A 98 -2.56 -1.93 0.16
C VAL A 98 -1.53 -0.84 0.47
N LEU A 99 -1.00 -0.20 -0.56
CA LEU A 99 -0.03 0.88 -0.48
C LEU A 99 -0.76 2.22 -0.49
N LEU A 100 -0.75 2.95 0.63
CA LEU A 100 -1.38 4.26 0.74
C LEU A 100 -0.35 5.35 0.43
N LEU A 101 -0.53 6.09 -0.67
CA LEU A 101 0.34 7.21 -1.01
C LEU A 101 -0.20 8.49 -0.37
N LEU A 102 0.32 8.78 0.82
CA LEU A 102 -0.17 9.82 1.70
C LEU A 102 0.38 11.19 1.30
N SER A 103 -0.55 12.11 1.08
CA SER A 103 -0.34 13.53 0.79
C SER A 103 -1.53 14.33 1.31
N ASN A 104 -1.46 15.65 1.23
CA ASN A 104 -2.60 16.51 1.54
C ASN A 104 -3.77 16.22 0.56
N GLY A 105 -3.47 15.93 -0.71
CA GLY A 105 -4.45 15.53 -1.70
C GLY A 105 -5.14 14.21 -1.36
N PHE A 106 -4.38 13.24 -0.83
CA PHE A 106 -4.92 11.97 -0.33
C PHE A 106 -5.98 12.19 0.76
N PHE A 107 -5.66 12.98 1.79
CA PHE A 107 -6.59 13.21 2.90
C PHE A 107 -7.82 14.05 2.54
N GLN A 108 -7.77 14.79 1.43
CA GLN A 108 -8.91 15.56 0.91
C GLN A 108 -9.77 14.76 -0.07
N SER A 109 -9.24 13.71 -0.68
CA SER A 109 -9.93 12.90 -1.68
C SER A 109 -11.00 12.00 -1.05
N TYR A 110 -12.22 12.06 -1.61
CA TYR A 110 -13.32 11.17 -1.21
C TYR A 110 -12.96 9.69 -1.44
N TYR A 111 -12.42 9.37 -2.61
CA TYR A 111 -12.05 8.00 -2.94
C TYR A 111 -10.92 7.48 -2.06
N CYS A 112 -9.92 8.30 -1.74
CA CYS A 112 -8.82 7.86 -0.87
C CYS A 112 -9.26 7.57 0.56
N LYS A 113 -10.28 8.28 1.07
CA LYS A 113 -10.91 7.95 2.37
C LYS A 113 -11.61 6.60 2.33
N LEU A 114 -12.27 6.26 1.22
CA LEU A 114 -12.85 4.93 1.02
C LEU A 114 -11.74 3.87 0.96
N GLU A 115 -10.67 4.14 0.23
CA GLU A 115 -9.52 3.23 0.12
C GLU A 115 -8.87 2.95 1.48
N GLU A 116 -8.61 4.00 2.28
CA GLU A 116 -8.09 3.88 3.64
C GLU A 116 -9.03 3.06 4.51
N THR A 117 -10.34 3.36 4.48
CA THR A 117 -11.34 2.66 5.29
C THR A 117 -11.39 1.17 4.94
N PHE A 118 -11.42 0.83 3.65
CA PHE A 118 -11.44 -0.57 3.19
C PHE A 118 -10.14 -1.29 3.53
N ALA A 119 -8.99 -0.63 3.41
CA ALA A 119 -7.71 -1.24 3.76
C ALA A 119 -7.60 -1.56 5.26
N ILE A 120 -8.18 -0.71 6.12
CA ILE A 120 -8.26 -0.95 7.57
C ILE A 120 -9.17 -2.16 7.82
N SER A 121 -10.38 -2.18 7.25
CA SER A 121 -11.29 -3.32 7.38
C SER A 121 -10.65 -4.63 6.89
N LEU A 122 -9.94 -4.61 5.76
CA LEU A 122 -9.23 -5.77 5.23
C LEU A 122 -8.14 -6.26 6.17
N SER A 123 -7.41 -5.35 6.83
CA SER A 123 -6.37 -5.71 7.81
C SER A 123 -6.98 -6.35 9.07
N ASP A 124 -8.09 -5.79 9.54
CA ASP A 124 -8.82 -6.30 10.70
C ASP A 124 -9.40 -7.69 10.41
N GLU A 125 -10.05 -7.87 9.25
CA GLU A 125 -10.63 -9.15 8.82
C GLU A 125 -9.56 -10.23 8.61
N ALA A 126 -8.39 -9.86 8.07
CA ALA A 126 -7.27 -10.78 7.89
C ALA A 126 -6.52 -11.09 9.20
N GLY A 127 -6.77 -10.34 10.28
CA GLY A 127 -6.04 -10.44 11.54
C GLY A 127 -4.55 -10.08 11.43
N GLN A 128 -4.16 -9.36 10.37
CA GLN A 128 -2.78 -8.97 10.09
C GLN A 128 -2.72 -7.63 9.36
N ASN A 129 -1.62 -6.89 9.54
CA ASN A 129 -1.46 -5.59 8.88
C ASN A 129 -1.27 -5.76 7.35
N CYS A 130 -2.26 -5.32 6.57
CA CYS A 130 -2.22 -5.31 5.11
C CYS A 130 -1.82 -3.95 4.54
N ILE A 131 -1.71 -2.91 5.38
CA ILE A 131 -1.46 -1.54 4.95
C ILE A 131 0.03 -1.21 4.97
N ILE A 132 0.49 -0.54 3.92
CA ILE A 132 1.81 0.07 3.81
C ILE A 132 1.62 1.56 3.53
N PRO A 133 1.77 2.44 4.54
CA PRO A 133 1.72 3.88 4.34
C PRO A 133 3.05 4.42 3.76
N VAL A 134 2.95 5.23 2.70
CA VAL A 134 4.06 5.93 2.05
C VAL A 134 3.78 7.43 2.05
N LEU A 135 4.59 8.21 2.74
CA LEU A 135 4.48 9.67 2.78
C LEU A 135 5.12 10.27 1.52
N LEU A 136 4.30 10.86 0.64
CA LEU A 136 4.76 11.60 -0.53
C LEU A 136 5.23 13.03 -0.18
N GLU A 137 4.78 13.54 0.96
CA GLU A 137 5.15 14.82 1.55
C GLU A 137 4.88 14.77 3.08
N GLU A 138 5.37 15.75 3.83
CA GLU A 138 5.12 15.81 5.27
C GLU A 138 3.65 16.18 5.56
N VAL A 139 2.90 15.21 6.08
CA VAL A 139 1.49 15.38 6.45
C VAL A 139 1.19 14.79 7.83
N PRO A 140 0.23 15.37 8.56
CA PRO A 140 -0.21 14.80 9.82
C PRO A 140 -0.92 13.46 9.59
N LEU A 141 -0.35 12.38 10.13
CA LEU A 141 -0.95 11.06 10.04
C LEU A 141 -2.16 10.92 10.99
N PRO A 142 -3.27 10.32 10.54
CA PRO A 142 -4.35 9.84 11.41
C PRO A 142 -3.82 8.88 12.48
N PRO A 143 -4.39 8.86 13.71
CA PRO A 143 -3.92 7.99 14.79
C PRO A 143 -3.78 6.51 14.40
N VAL A 144 -4.69 5.99 13.58
CA VAL A 144 -4.65 4.60 13.10
C VAL A 144 -3.39 4.29 12.29
N LEU A 145 -2.93 5.23 11.46
CA LEU A 145 -1.73 5.06 10.65
C LEU A 145 -0.43 5.37 11.42
N ARG A 146 -0.49 6.09 12.55
CA ARG A 146 0.70 6.44 13.35
C ARG A 146 1.40 5.24 13.98
N HIS A 147 0.63 4.20 14.31
CA HIS A 147 1.16 2.97 14.89
C HIS A 147 1.63 1.97 13.82
N MET A 148 1.40 2.28 12.54
CA MET A 148 1.89 1.49 11.42
C MET A 148 3.30 1.96 11.02
N THR A 149 4.14 1.03 10.56
CA THR A 149 5.44 1.38 9.98
C THR A 149 5.20 2.10 8.66
N HIS A 150 5.64 3.35 8.55
CA HIS A 150 5.51 4.18 7.34
C HIS A 150 6.86 4.35 6.63
N ILE A 151 6.78 4.71 5.35
CA ILE A 151 7.92 4.94 4.47
C ILE A 151 7.89 6.39 3.99
N ASP A 152 8.96 7.15 4.19
CA ASP A 152 9.09 8.50 3.62
C ASP A 152 9.64 8.42 2.19
N ALA A 153 8.93 8.97 1.20
CA ALA A 153 9.31 8.95 -0.22
C ALA A 153 10.11 10.18 -0.67
#